data_AF-A0A350QWS1-F1
#
_entry.id   AF-A0A350QWS1-F1
#
_cell.length_a   1.000
_cell.length_b   1.000
_cell.length_c   1.000
_cell.angle_alpha   90.00
_cell.angle_beta   90.00
_cell.angle_gamma   90.00
#
_symmetry.space_group_name_H-M   'P 1'
#
loop_
_entity.id
_entity.type
_entity.pdbx_description
1 polymer ?
#
loop_
_entity_poly.entity_id
_entity_poly.type
_entity_poly.pdbx_seq_one_letter_code
_entity_poly.pdbx_strand_id
1 'polypeptide(L)' 'MSERPNILWYCTDQQRFDTIGALGNPHVRTPVLDSLVREGVSFTHTYCQSPICTP' A
#
# COMPACT_ATOMS: atom_id res chain seq x y z
N MET A 1 5.63 8.64 22.62
CA MET A 1 4.70 7.79 21.86
C MET A 1 3.59 7.33 22.80
N SER A 2 2.34 7.22 22.33
CA SER A 2 1.28 6.59 23.12
C SER A 2 1.66 5.14 23.40
N GLU A 3 1.48 4.66 24.64
CA GLU A 3 1.66 3.23 24.97
C GLU A 3 0.73 2.32 24.17
N ARG A 4 -0.35 2.89 23.61
CA ARG A 4 -1.31 2.20 22.74
C ARG A 4 -1.49 3.02 21.46
N PRO A 5 -0.77 2.71 20.37
CA PRO A 5 -0.96 3.41 19.12
C PRO A 5 -2.34 3.09 18.53
N ASN A 6 -2.90 4.05 17.79
CA ASN A 6 -4.07 3.78 16.96
C ASN A 6 -3.62 2.97 15.73
N ILE A 7 -4.44 2.01 15.31
CA ILE A 7 -4.19 1.21 14.11
C ILE A 7 -5.23 1.57 13.06
N LEU A 8 -4.79 2.07 11.90
CA LEU A 8 -5.62 2.27 10.72
C LEU A 8 -5.32 1.16 9.71
N TRP A 9 -6.31 0.32 9.41
CA TRP A 9 -6.22 -0.63 8.31
C TRP A 9 -6.89 -0.04 7.07
N TYR A 10 -6.08 0.20 6.04
CA TYR A 10 -6.52 0.75 4.76
C TYR A 10 -6.36 -0.31 3.68
N CYS A 11 -7.47 -0.71 3.04
CA CYS A 11 -7.50 -1.73 2.00
C CYS A 11 -8.22 -1.16 0.77
N THR A 12 -7.54 -1.19 -0.38
CA THR A 12 -8.07 -0.72 -1.66
C THR A 12 -8.71 -1.85 -2.44
N ASP A 13 -9.76 -1.56 -3.19
CA ASP A 13 -10.38 -2.54 -4.08
C ASP A 13 -9.68 -2.57 -5.46
N GLN A 14 -9.40 -3.77 -5.96
CA GLN A 14 -8.80 -4.05 -7.27
C GLN A 14 -7.51 -3.28 -7.62
N GLN A 15 -6.77 -2.75 -6.63
CA GLN A 15 -5.52 -2.05 -6.89
C GLN A 15 -4.43 -3.04 -7.34
N ARG A 16 -3.81 -2.74 -8.48
CA ARG A 16 -2.65 -3.51 -8.95
C ARG A 16 -1.39 -3.13 -8.18
N PHE A 17 -0.50 -4.09 -7.96
CA PHE A 17 0.75 -3.88 -7.21
C PHE A 17 1.67 -2.81 -7.82
N ASP A 18 1.61 -2.60 -9.14
CA ASP A 18 2.47 -1.68 -9.88
C ASP A 18 1.88 -0.28 -10.05
N THR A 19 0.92 0.14 -9.21
CA THR A 19 0.22 1.43 -9.34
C THR A 19 0.66 2.50 -8.34
N ILE A 20 1.79 2.29 -7.66
CA ILE A 20 2.38 3.28 -6.74
C ILE A 20 3.64 3.87 -7.39
N GLY A 21 3.66 5.20 -7.52
CA GLY A 21 4.75 5.94 -8.16
C GLY A 21 6.11 5.71 -7.50
N ALA A 22 6.17 5.82 -6.16
CA ALA A 22 7.39 5.56 -5.39
C ALA A 22 7.89 4.10 -5.47
N LEU A 23 7.05 3.15 -5.93
CA LEU A 23 7.44 1.75 -6.15
C LEU A 23 7.83 1.46 -7.60
N GLY A 24 8.09 2.49 -8.41
CA GLY A 24 8.74 2.37 -9.71
C GLY A 24 7.83 2.58 -10.93
N ASN A 25 6.57 2.99 -10.75
CA ASN A 25 5.72 3.32 -11.88
C ASN A 25 5.93 4.78 -12.34
N PRO A 26 6.42 5.03 -13.58
CA PRO A 26 6.73 6.37 -14.04
C PRO A 26 5.50 7.17 -14.51
N HIS A 27 4.33 6.55 -14.59
CA HIS A 27 3.12 7.14 -15.16
C HIS A 27 2.07 7.54 -14.12
N VAL A 28 2.03 6.87 -12.95
CA VAL A 28 1.05 7.20 -11.90
C VAL A 28 1.60 8.26 -10.95
N ARG A 29 0.72 9.16 -10.50
CA ARG A 29 1.04 10.18 -9.50
C ARG A 29 0.32 9.85 -8.20
N THR A 30 1.06 9.40 -7.20
CA THR A 30 0.51 8.95 -5.90
C THR A 30 1.17 9.67 -4.72
N PRO A 31 1.21 11.03 -4.69
CA PRO A 31 2.10 11.78 -3.79
C PRO A 31 1.91 11.47 -2.30
N VAL A 32 0.69 11.12 -1.86
CA VAL A 32 0.39 10.74 -0.48
C VAL A 32 0.83 9.31 -0.16
N LEU A 33 0.65 8.36 -1.08
CA LEU A 33 1.20 7.01 -0.88
C LEU A 33 2.73 7.04 -0.95
N ASP A 34 3.30 7.89 -1.82
CA ASP A 34 4.73 8.07 -1.96
C ASP A 34 5.38 8.66 -0.69
N SER A 35 4.66 9.46 0.11
CA SER A 35 5.15 9.86 1.43
C SER A 35 5.11 8.70 2.43
N LEU A 36 4.03 7.90 2.44
CA LEU A 36 3.95 6.70 3.28
C LEU A 36 5.06 5.69 2.98
N VAL A 37 5.41 5.50 1.70
CA VAL A 37 6.53 4.63 1.29
C VAL A 37 7.86 5.15 1.85
N ARG A 38 8.09 6.47 1.87
CA ARG A 38 9.33 7.09 2.35
C ARG A 38 9.46 7.11 3.87
N GLU A 39 8.33 7.18 4.58
CA GLU A 39 8.27 7.27 6.04
C GLU A 39 8.10 5.89 6.72
N GLY A 40 7.82 4.85 5.94
CA GLY A 40 7.50 3.51 6.42
C GLY A 40 8.30 2.40 5.77
N VAL A 41 7.72 1.19 5.80
CA VAL A 41 8.29 -0.02 5.21
C VAL A 41 7.36 -0.52 4.13
N SER A 42 7.91 -0.76 2.94
CA SER A 42 7.19 -1.34 1.81
C SER A 42 7.63 -2.77 1.57
N PHE A 43 6.67 -3.69 1.50
CA PHE A 43 6.92 -5.08 1.15
C PHE A 43 6.62 -5.28 -0.35
N THR A 44 7.61 -5.76 -1.11
CA THR A 44 7.51 -5.89 -2.59
C THR A 44 7.04 -7.25 -3.07
N HIS A 45 6.89 -8.22 -2.17
CA HIS A 45 6.47 -9.59 -2.45
C HIS A 45 5.31 -9.99 -1.52
N THR A 46 4.17 -9.32 -1.67
CA THR A 46 2.94 -9.59 -0.91
C THR A 46 1.87 -10.16 -1.83
N TYR A 47 1.19 -11.21 -1.37
CA TYR A 47 0.19 -11.94 -2.16
C TYR A 47 -1.11 -12.09 -1.37
N CYS A 48 -2.25 -11.81 -2.02
CA CYS A 48 -3.56 -12.16 -1.47
C CYS A 48 -3.72 -13.68 -1.46
N GLN A 49 -4.45 -14.20 -0.47
CA GLN A 49 -4.74 -15.63 -0.38
C GLN A 49 -5.76 -16.10 -1.42
N SER A 50 -6.60 -15.18 -1.91
CA SER A 50 -7.61 -15.42 -2.94
C SER A 50 -7.67 -14.23 -3.90
N PRO A 51 -7.69 -14.43 -5.23
CA PRO A 51 -7.70 -13.35 -6.22
C PRO A 51 -9.11 -12.79 -6.49
N ILE A 52 -10.07 -13.03 -5.58
CA ILE A 52 -11.46 -12.55 -5.67
C ILE A 52 -11.83 -11.76 -4.40
N CYS A 53 -12.79 -10.83 -4.52
CA CYS A 53 -13.15 -9.90 -3.45
C CYS A 53 -13.78 -10.60 -2.23
N THR A 54 -14.68 -11.56 -2.47
CA THR A 54 -15.24 -12.42 -1.42
C THR A 54 -14.76 -13.83 -1.70
N PRO A 55 -13.88 -14.41 -0.85
CA PRO A 55 -13.30 -15.73 -1.06
C PRO A 55 -14.31 -16.88 -0.94
#